data_AF-A0A7C2IST6-F1
#
_entry.id   AF-A0A7C2IST6-F1
#
_cell.length_a   1.000
_cell.length_b   1.000
_cell.length_c   1.000
_cell.angle_alpha   90.00
_cell.angle_beta   90.00
_cell.angle_gamma   90.00
#
_symmetry.space_group_name_H-M   'P 1'
#
loop_
_entity.id
_entity.type
_entity.pdbx_description
1 polymer ?
#
loop_
_entity_poly.entity_id
_entity_poly.type
_entity_poly.pdbx_seq_one_letter_code
_entity_poly.pdbx_strand_id
1 'polypeptide(L)'
;MKTGALILLAWLAAHPADGLTSAESKLGSNSWMTRREGFVEVMNLPEERRTGGMKAALVRALERENALAAGAATLGEDVSTYYSGLIEAVAAMKDPAAANALLGALGTGRMAADGLAAIGEAAVEPALAMLESTGSRRAKRDLCKLLRRLEAPAAGLSRLARSRIAEALGACDRQ
;
A
#
# COMPACT_ATOMS: atom_id res chain seq x y z
N MET A 1 -33.18 36.52 -8.29
CA MET A 1 -32.09 35.63 -8.72
C MET A 1 -31.45 34.97 -7.49
N LYS A 2 -32.00 33.85 -6.98
CA LYS A 2 -31.49 33.10 -5.80
C LYS A 2 -31.66 31.58 -5.93
N THR A 3 -32.02 31.10 -7.12
CA THR A 3 -32.44 29.70 -7.33
C THR A 3 -31.31 28.74 -7.73
N GLY A 4 -30.15 29.24 -8.18
CA GLY A 4 -29.04 28.38 -8.62
C GLY A 4 -28.23 27.74 -7.49
N ALA A 5 -28.00 28.46 -6.39
CA ALA A 5 -27.12 27.99 -5.31
C ALA A 5 -27.74 26.87 -4.45
N LEU A 6 -29.07 26.81 -4.36
CA LEU A 6 -29.79 25.76 -3.61
C LEU A 6 -29.84 24.43 -4.38
N ILE A 7 -29.77 24.45 -5.72
CA ILE A 7 -29.83 23.24 -6.53
C ILE A 7 -28.50 22.48 -6.47
N LEU A 8 -27.36 23.17 -6.44
CA LEU A 8 -26.03 22.52 -6.37
C LEU A 8 -25.80 21.83 -5.02
N LEU A 9 -26.23 22.45 -3.91
CA LEU A 9 -26.12 21.87 -2.58
C LEU A 9 -27.09 20.69 -2.36
N ALA A 10 -28.28 20.74 -2.97
CA ALA A 10 -29.22 19.62 -2.95
C ALA A 10 -28.74 18.44 -3.82
N TRP A 11 -28.08 18.70 -4.94
CA TRP A 11 -27.59 17.65 -5.84
C TRP A 11 -26.41 16.87 -5.24
N LEU A 12 -25.47 17.56 -4.57
CA LEU A 12 -24.37 16.92 -3.83
C LEU A 12 -24.86 16.08 -2.64
N ALA A 13 -25.98 16.46 -2.01
CA ALA A 13 -26.59 15.70 -0.92
C ALA A 13 -27.39 14.48 -1.41
N ALA A 14 -27.87 14.51 -2.66
CA ALA A 14 -28.76 13.48 -3.22
C ALA A 14 -28.03 12.27 -3.85
N HIS A 15 -26.73 12.37 -4.16
CA HIS A 15 -25.98 11.31 -4.86
C HIS A 15 -24.64 10.90 -4.19
N PRO A 16 -24.58 10.65 -2.87
CA PRO A 16 -23.34 10.24 -2.20
C PRO A 16 -22.81 8.87 -2.70
N ALA A 17 -23.67 8.04 -3.29
CA ALA A 17 -23.31 6.71 -3.80
C ALA A 17 -22.57 6.76 -5.16
N ASP A 18 -22.80 7.79 -5.98
CA ASP A 18 -22.22 7.89 -7.33
C ASP A 18 -20.74 8.31 -7.30
N GLY A 19 -20.33 9.09 -6.28
CA GLY A 19 -18.92 9.42 -6.06
C GLY A 19 -18.09 8.23 -5.55
N LEU A 20 -18.71 7.32 -4.79
CA LEU A 20 -18.04 6.16 -4.20
C LEU A 20 -17.60 5.13 -5.27
N THR A 21 -18.46 4.89 -6.26
CA THR A 21 -18.14 4.00 -7.40
C THR A 21 -17.20 4.67 -8.41
N SER A 22 -17.23 6.01 -8.50
CA SER A 22 -16.35 6.77 -9.39
C SER A 22 -14.87 6.65 -9.00
N ALA A 23 -14.53 6.86 -7.73
CA ALA A 23 -13.14 6.85 -7.29
C ALA A 23 -12.49 5.46 -7.40
N GLU A 24 -13.22 4.39 -7.06
CA GLU A 24 -12.77 3.01 -7.24
C GLU A 24 -12.54 2.67 -8.71
N SER A 25 -13.46 3.10 -9.59
CA SER A 25 -13.32 2.94 -11.04
C SER A 25 -12.10 3.69 -11.58
N LYS A 26 -11.89 4.93 -11.13
CA LYS A 26 -10.72 5.75 -11.49
C LYS A 26 -9.40 5.10 -11.06
N LEU A 27 -9.31 4.57 -9.84
CA LEU A 27 -8.15 3.82 -9.35
C LEU A 27 -7.86 2.56 -10.19
N GLY A 28 -8.89 1.97 -10.81
CA GLY A 28 -8.77 0.83 -11.73
C GLY A 28 -8.32 1.20 -13.15
N SER A 29 -8.25 2.48 -13.51
CA SER A 29 -7.96 2.95 -14.87
C SER A 29 -6.56 2.60 -15.36
N ASN A 30 -6.40 2.42 -16.68
CA ASN A 30 -5.09 2.27 -17.31
C ASN A 30 -4.30 3.59 -17.40
N SER A 31 -4.97 4.75 -17.33
CA SER A 31 -4.33 6.06 -17.30
C SER A 31 -3.83 6.40 -15.90
N TRP A 32 -2.52 6.68 -15.73
CA TRP A 32 -1.96 7.08 -14.44
C TRP A 32 -2.57 8.39 -13.92
N MET A 33 -2.91 9.32 -14.82
CA MET A 33 -3.58 10.58 -14.46
C MET A 33 -4.96 10.31 -13.85
N THR A 34 -5.75 9.42 -14.47
CA THR A 34 -7.07 9.05 -13.95
C THR A 34 -6.96 8.32 -12.62
N ARG A 35 -5.97 7.44 -12.45
CA ARG A 35 -5.73 6.78 -11.14
C ARG A 35 -5.34 7.78 -10.06
N ARG A 36 -4.50 8.77 -10.40
CA ARG A 36 -4.15 9.88 -9.51
C ARG A 36 -5.39 10.69 -9.09
N GLU A 37 -6.29 10.99 -10.02
CA GLU A 37 -7.56 11.65 -9.69
C GLU A 37 -8.39 10.81 -8.71
N GLY A 38 -8.54 9.50 -8.97
CA GLY A 38 -9.25 8.60 -8.04
C GLY A 38 -8.60 8.54 -6.66
N PHE A 39 -7.27 8.54 -6.59
CA PHE A 39 -6.54 8.63 -5.33
C PHE A 39 -6.81 9.93 -4.58
N VAL A 40 -6.72 11.08 -5.27
CA VAL A 40 -7.01 12.39 -4.67
C VAL A 40 -8.45 12.44 -4.15
N GLU A 41 -9.41 11.90 -4.90
CA GLU A 41 -10.80 11.79 -4.46
C GLU A 41 -10.93 10.98 -3.17
N VAL A 42 -10.33 9.78 -3.09
CA VAL A 42 -10.36 8.97 -1.85
C VAL A 42 -9.68 9.69 -0.69
N MET A 43 -8.54 10.36 -0.93
CA MET A 43 -7.77 11.01 0.13
C MET A 43 -8.42 12.29 0.66
N ASN A 44 -9.24 12.95 -0.16
CA ASN A 44 -10.05 14.10 0.28
C ASN A 44 -11.28 13.69 1.10
N LEU A 45 -11.62 12.39 1.14
CA LEU A 45 -12.67 11.90 2.03
C LEU A 45 -12.14 11.76 3.47
N PRO A 46 -12.97 12.11 4.47
CA PRO A 46 -12.75 11.70 5.85
C PRO A 46 -12.58 10.18 5.96
N GLU A 47 -11.77 9.72 6.92
CA GLU A 47 -11.43 8.29 7.05
C GLU A 47 -12.69 7.41 7.24
N GLU A 48 -13.66 7.89 8.02
CA GLU A 48 -14.93 7.24 8.28
C GLU A 48 -15.81 7.06 7.02
N ARG A 49 -15.51 7.79 5.94
CA ARG A 49 -16.18 7.66 4.64
C ARG A 49 -15.45 6.75 3.66
N ARG A 50 -14.24 6.30 3.98
CA ARG A 50 -13.47 5.38 3.13
C ARG A 50 -13.95 3.96 3.34
N THR A 51 -14.72 3.45 2.37
CA THR A 51 -15.30 2.10 2.41
C THR A 51 -14.22 1.02 2.29
N GLY A 52 -14.57 -0.22 2.61
CA GLY A 52 -13.70 -1.37 2.35
C GLY A 52 -13.34 -1.53 0.86
N GLY A 53 -14.28 -1.21 -0.05
CA GLY A 53 -14.05 -1.21 -1.50
C GLY A 53 -12.94 -0.24 -1.91
N MET A 54 -12.95 0.97 -1.35
CA MET A 54 -11.93 1.99 -1.59
C MET A 54 -10.56 1.58 -1.06
N LYS A 55 -10.51 1.03 0.16
CA LYS A 55 -9.26 0.51 0.73
C LYS A 55 -8.67 -0.59 -0.15
N ALA A 56 -9.50 -1.54 -0.60
CA ALA A 56 -9.09 -2.58 -1.53
C ALA A 56 -8.65 -2.02 -2.90
N ALA A 57 -9.30 -0.96 -3.39
CA ALA A 57 -8.92 -0.28 -4.62
C ALA A 57 -7.55 0.42 -4.50
N LEU A 58 -7.24 1.04 -3.36
CA LEU A 58 -5.91 1.61 -3.08
C LEU A 58 -4.82 0.53 -3.06
N VAL A 59 -5.08 -0.62 -2.44
CA VAL A 59 -4.15 -1.77 -2.44
C VAL A 59 -3.87 -2.24 -3.87
N ARG A 60 -4.91 -2.46 -4.68
CA ARG A 60 -4.76 -2.86 -6.09
C ARG A 60 -4.03 -1.80 -6.92
N ALA A 61 -4.28 -0.52 -6.66
CA ALA A 61 -3.57 0.57 -7.30
C ALA A 61 -2.07 0.52 -6.96
N LEU A 62 -1.70 0.31 -5.69
CA LEU A 62 -0.31 0.15 -5.28
C LEU A 62 0.36 -1.05 -5.93
N GLU A 63 -0.31 -2.20 -6.00
CA GLU A 63 0.21 -3.40 -6.69
C GLU A 63 0.52 -3.12 -8.17
N ARG A 64 -0.36 -2.38 -8.84
CA ARG A 64 -0.15 -1.94 -10.22
C ARG A 64 1.05 -1.01 -10.34
N GLU A 65 1.17 -0.01 -9.48
CA GLU A 65 2.30 0.91 -9.54
C GLU A 65 3.63 0.21 -9.21
N ASN A 66 3.64 -0.78 -8.31
CA ASN A 66 4.83 -1.61 -8.08
C ASN A 66 5.27 -2.33 -9.36
N ALA A 67 4.33 -2.91 -10.11
CA ALA A 67 4.62 -3.60 -11.37
C ALA A 67 5.17 -2.64 -12.43
N LEU A 68 4.63 -1.43 -12.52
CA LEU A 68 5.11 -0.39 -13.43
C LEU A 68 6.50 0.13 -13.02
N ALA A 69 6.71 0.39 -11.74
CA ALA A 69 7.98 0.89 -11.20
C ALA A 69 9.11 -0.13 -11.36
N ALA A 70 8.83 -1.43 -11.26
CA ALA A 70 9.83 -2.48 -11.46
C ALA A 70 10.44 -2.50 -12.88
N GLY A 71 9.68 -2.03 -13.88
CA GLY A 71 10.13 -1.94 -15.28
C GLY A 71 10.71 -0.58 -15.67
N ALA A 72 10.63 0.44 -14.81
CA ALA A 72 11.04 1.80 -15.13
C ALA A 72 12.48 2.09 -14.66
N ALA A 73 13.31 2.67 -15.54
CA ALA A 73 14.63 3.16 -15.14
C ALA A 73 14.51 4.39 -14.21
N THR A 74 13.55 5.27 -14.49
CA THR A 74 13.23 6.47 -13.72
C THR A 74 11.74 6.77 -13.84
N LEU A 75 11.09 7.13 -12.74
CA LEU A 75 9.74 7.66 -12.75
C LEU A 75 9.80 9.19 -12.89
N GLY A 76 8.85 9.78 -13.61
CA GLY A 76 8.67 11.23 -13.60
C GLY A 76 8.32 11.73 -12.20
N GLU A 77 8.59 13.01 -11.90
CA GLU A 77 8.34 13.60 -10.58
C GLU A 77 6.89 13.42 -10.14
N ASP A 78 5.92 13.80 -10.98
CA ASP A 78 4.48 13.65 -10.67
C ASP A 78 4.07 12.20 -10.37
N VAL A 79 4.62 11.25 -11.12
CA VAL A 79 4.36 9.81 -10.92
C VAL A 79 4.99 9.35 -9.62
N SER A 80 6.19 9.82 -9.29
CA SER A 80 6.90 9.49 -8.05
C SER A 80 6.15 10.04 -6.83
N THR A 81 5.62 11.26 -6.90
CA THR A 81 4.80 11.86 -5.85
C THR A 81 3.50 11.08 -5.65
N TYR A 82 2.83 10.73 -6.75
CA TYR A 82 1.63 9.89 -6.70
C TYR A 82 1.91 8.52 -6.07
N TYR A 83 2.94 7.83 -6.53
CA TYR A 83 3.32 6.51 -6.05
C TYR A 83 3.71 6.52 -4.57
N SER A 84 4.48 7.53 -4.14
CA SER A 84 4.84 7.71 -2.72
C SER A 84 3.60 7.93 -1.85
N GLY A 85 2.64 8.73 -2.33
CA GLY A 85 1.37 8.96 -1.64
C GLY A 85 0.51 7.70 -1.54
N LEU A 86 0.52 6.82 -2.56
CA LEU A 86 -0.13 5.51 -2.47
C LEU A 86 0.52 4.62 -1.39
N ILE A 87 1.85 4.56 -1.36
CA ILE A 87 2.58 3.77 -0.34
C ILE A 87 2.22 4.25 1.06
N GLU A 88 2.24 5.57 1.28
CA GLU A 88 1.88 6.18 2.56
C GLU A 88 0.43 5.87 2.95
N ALA A 89 -0.52 6.09 2.04
CA ALA A 89 -1.93 5.83 2.30
C ALA A 89 -2.19 4.36 2.64
N VAL A 90 -1.60 3.42 1.88
CA VAL A 90 -1.77 1.98 2.11
C VAL A 90 -1.10 1.54 3.41
N ALA A 91 0.10 2.06 3.71
CA ALA A 91 0.79 1.78 4.97
C ALA A 91 0.00 2.26 6.19
N ALA A 92 -0.64 3.44 6.10
CA ALA A 92 -1.44 4.01 7.16
C ALA A 92 -2.68 3.18 7.52
N MET A 93 -3.21 2.39 6.57
CA MET A 93 -4.37 1.53 6.82
C MET A 93 -4.08 0.38 7.79
N LYS A 94 -2.81 -0.07 7.88
CA LYS A 94 -2.38 -1.24 8.68
C LYS A 94 -3.21 -2.49 8.41
N ASP A 95 -3.69 -2.63 7.17
CA ASP A 95 -4.55 -3.72 6.74
C ASP A 95 -3.68 -4.95 6.40
N PRO A 96 -3.88 -6.11 7.04
CA PRO A 96 -3.21 -7.36 6.68
C PRO A 96 -3.29 -7.71 5.18
N ALA A 97 -4.39 -7.38 4.51
CA ALA A 97 -4.55 -7.63 3.08
C ALA A 97 -3.59 -6.80 2.20
N ALA A 98 -3.03 -5.70 2.73
CA ALA A 98 -2.10 -4.84 2.03
C ALA A 98 -0.63 -5.33 2.09
N ALA A 99 -0.33 -6.42 2.82
CA ALA A 99 1.05 -6.87 3.03
C ALA A 99 1.80 -7.13 1.72
N ASN A 100 1.21 -7.83 0.75
CA ASN A 100 1.85 -8.09 -0.54
C ASN A 100 2.12 -6.80 -1.33
N ALA A 101 1.18 -5.86 -1.34
CA ALA A 101 1.34 -4.59 -2.01
C ALA A 101 2.48 -3.75 -1.39
N LEU A 102 2.58 -3.71 -0.06
CA LEU A 102 3.67 -3.01 0.62
C LEU A 102 5.02 -3.71 0.42
N LEU A 103 5.05 -5.04 0.36
CA LEU A 103 6.27 -5.80 0.05
C LEU A 103 6.82 -5.47 -1.34
N GLY A 104 5.95 -5.30 -2.34
CA GLY A 104 6.35 -4.83 -3.67
C GLY A 104 7.00 -3.44 -3.66
N ALA A 105 6.66 -2.60 -2.68
CA ALA A 105 7.23 -1.27 -2.48
C ALA A 105 8.43 -1.25 -1.51
N LEU A 106 8.89 -2.38 -0.98
CA LEU A 106 9.92 -2.42 0.07
C LEU A 106 11.24 -1.75 -0.33
N GLY A 107 11.58 -1.78 -1.62
CA GLY A 107 12.79 -1.16 -2.17
C GLY A 107 12.73 0.36 -2.35
N THR A 108 11.58 0.98 -2.09
CA THR A 108 11.32 2.42 -2.34
C THR A 108 11.62 3.32 -1.14
N GLY A 109 11.84 2.75 0.05
CA GLY A 109 12.17 3.51 1.24
C GLY A 109 11.61 2.90 2.52
N ARG A 110 11.54 3.72 3.56
CA ARG A 110 11.16 3.26 4.91
C ARG A 110 9.65 3.13 5.12
N MET A 111 8.82 3.87 4.39
CA MET A 111 7.36 3.90 4.59
C MET A 111 6.72 2.51 4.45
N ALA A 112 7.07 1.77 3.39
CA ALA A 112 6.56 0.42 3.19
C ALA A 112 6.96 -0.53 4.34
N ALA A 113 8.22 -0.46 4.79
CA ALA A 113 8.73 -1.25 5.90
C ALA A 113 8.05 -0.90 7.24
N ASP A 114 7.77 0.39 7.48
CA ASP A 114 7.06 0.85 8.67
C ASP A 114 5.59 0.38 8.65
N GLY A 115 4.93 0.42 7.49
CA GLY A 115 3.58 -0.13 7.30
C GLY A 115 3.51 -1.63 7.55
N LEU A 116 4.45 -2.40 6.98
CA LEU A 116 4.55 -3.85 7.21
C LEU A 116 4.80 -4.19 8.69
N ALA A 117 5.66 -3.42 9.36
CA ALA A 117 5.88 -3.58 10.80
C ALA A 117 4.61 -3.28 11.62
N ALA A 118 3.80 -2.31 11.19
CA ALA A 118 2.53 -1.99 11.84
C ALA A 118 1.43 -3.05 11.57
N ILE A 119 1.49 -3.75 10.44
CA ILE A 119 0.66 -4.94 10.16
C ILE A 119 1.05 -6.11 11.10
N GLY A 120 2.32 -6.22 11.47
CA GLY A 120 2.80 -7.17 12.45
C GLY A 120 2.85 -8.61 11.92
N GLU A 121 2.35 -9.58 12.69
CA GLU A 121 2.48 -11.01 12.39
C GLU A 121 1.93 -11.40 11.01
N ALA A 122 0.87 -10.75 10.55
CA ALA A 122 0.29 -11.03 9.23
C ALA A 122 1.23 -10.70 8.05
N ALA A 123 2.27 -9.89 8.26
CA ALA A 123 3.28 -9.59 7.25
C ALA A 123 4.40 -10.65 7.18
N VAL A 124 4.50 -11.57 8.15
CA VAL A 124 5.61 -12.53 8.26
C VAL A 124 5.57 -13.54 7.12
N GLU A 125 4.45 -14.23 6.92
CA GLU A 125 4.34 -15.26 5.88
C GLU A 125 4.58 -14.71 4.46
N PRO A 126 3.95 -13.58 4.06
CA PRO A 126 4.26 -12.94 2.79
C PRO A 126 5.74 -12.57 2.63
N ALA A 127 6.39 -12.04 3.68
CA ALA A 127 7.79 -11.64 3.64
C ALA A 127 8.73 -12.85 3.48
N LEU A 128 8.45 -13.95 4.17
CA LEU A 128 9.21 -15.20 4.04
C LEU A 128 9.07 -15.79 2.64
N ALA A 129 7.85 -15.88 2.12
CA ALA A 129 7.59 -16.36 0.76
C ALA A 129 8.31 -15.51 -0.31
N MET A 130 8.33 -14.18 -0.13
CA MET A 130 9.08 -13.28 -1.03
C MET A 130 10.59 -13.48 -0.92
N LEU A 131 11.12 -13.75 0.28
CA LEU A 131 12.56 -13.97 0.50
C LEU A 131 13.04 -15.25 -0.20
N GLU A 132 12.24 -16.30 -0.16
CA GLU A 132 12.53 -17.59 -0.81
C GLU A 132 12.47 -17.50 -2.33
N SER A 133 11.49 -16.76 -2.86
CA SER A 133 11.25 -16.68 -4.31
C SER A 133 12.09 -15.63 -5.02
N THR A 134 12.60 -14.61 -4.32
CA THR A 134 13.32 -13.52 -4.99
C THR A 134 14.73 -13.93 -5.44
N GLY A 135 15.06 -13.67 -6.70
CA GLY A 135 16.41 -13.78 -7.24
C GLY A 135 17.30 -12.55 -7.00
N SER A 136 16.72 -11.44 -6.53
CA SER A 136 17.44 -10.16 -6.41
C SER A 136 18.15 -10.02 -5.07
N ARG A 137 19.49 -9.87 -5.09
CA ARG A 137 20.30 -9.57 -3.89
C ARG A 137 19.82 -8.34 -3.12
N ARG A 138 19.38 -7.29 -3.83
CA ARG A 138 18.83 -6.07 -3.22
C ARG A 138 17.57 -6.37 -2.42
N ALA A 139 16.57 -6.95 -3.08
CA ALA A 139 15.34 -7.41 -2.45
C ALA A 139 15.58 -8.33 -1.25
N LYS A 140 16.48 -9.33 -1.36
CA LYS A 140 16.87 -10.19 -0.22
C LYS A 140 17.35 -9.36 0.98
N ARG A 141 18.30 -8.45 0.76
CA ARG A 141 18.82 -7.58 1.83
C ARG A 141 17.72 -6.74 2.47
N ASP A 142 16.83 -6.17 1.66
CA ASP A 142 15.75 -5.30 2.15
C ASP A 142 14.71 -6.12 2.94
N LEU A 143 14.41 -7.36 2.52
CA LEU A 143 13.59 -8.32 3.26
C LEU A 143 14.24 -8.77 4.57
N CYS A 144 15.55 -9.06 4.58
CA CYS A 144 16.26 -9.39 5.82
C CYS A 144 16.19 -8.24 6.85
N LYS A 145 16.27 -6.98 6.39
CA LYS A 145 16.09 -5.80 7.26
C LYS A 145 14.65 -5.72 7.80
N LEU A 146 13.65 -5.99 6.97
CA LEU A 146 12.25 -6.06 7.40
C LEU A 146 12.04 -7.15 8.45
N LEU A 147 12.55 -8.35 8.24
CA LEU A 147 12.40 -9.47 9.18
C LEU A 147 13.04 -9.17 10.54
N ARG A 148 14.25 -8.57 10.58
CA ARG A 148 14.86 -8.07 11.84
C ARG A 148 14.00 -7.01 12.53
N ARG A 149 13.32 -6.16 11.75
CA ARG A 149 12.40 -5.16 12.29
C ARG A 149 11.14 -5.80 12.89
N LEU A 150 10.58 -6.81 12.24
CA LEU A 150 9.42 -7.56 12.72
C LEU A 150 9.75 -8.36 13.99
N GLU A 151 10.97 -8.86 14.13
CA GLU A 151 11.42 -9.58 15.33
C GLU A 151 11.47 -8.69 16.59
N ALA A 152 11.49 -7.36 16.43
CA ALA A 152 11.60 -6.43 17.54
C ALA A 152 10.53 -6.69 18.62
N PRO A 153 10.85 -6.60 19.93
CA PRO A 153 9.98 -7.05 21.02
C PRO A 153 8.55 -6.46 21.01
N ALA A 154 8.38 -5.27 20.44
CA ALA A 154 7.10 -4.57 20.36
C ALA A 154 6.09 -5.18 19.38
N ALA A 155 6.51 -6.08 18.49
CA ALA A 155 5.66 -6.57 17.40
C ALA A 155 4.59 -7.61 17.80
N GLY A 156 4.54 -8.02 19.08
CA GLY A 156 3.50 -8.93 19.57
C GLY A 156 3.47 -10.31 18.90
N LEU A 157 4.55 -10.72 18.22
CA LEU A 157 4.59 -11.95 17.43
C LEU A 157 4.39 -13.22 18.26
N SER A 158 3.73 -14.22 17.66
CA SER A 158 3.69 -15.58 18.19
C SER A 158 5.08 -16.22 18.26
N ARG A 159 5.24 -17.26 19.10
CA ARG A 159 6.48 -18.04 19.18
C ARG A 159 6.84 -18.67 17.83
N LEU A 160 5.83 -19.12 17.08
CA LEU A 160 6.01 -19.73 15.76
C LEU A 160 6.57 -18.71 14.77
N ALA A 161 5.95 -17.53 14.68
CA ALA A 161 6.42 -16.45 13.80
C ALA A 161 7.87 -16.05 14.10
N ARG A 162 8.23 -15.90 15.39
CA ARG A 162 9.62 -15.62 15.80
C ARG A 162 10.59 -16.72 15.37
N SER A 163 10.22 -18.00 15.55
CA SER A 163 11.06 -19.13 15.15
C SER A 163 11.35 -19.12 13.65
N ARG A 164 10.33 -18.83 12.83
CA ARG A 164 10.48 -18.77 11.36
C ARG A 164 11.32 -17.58 10.90
N ILE A 165 11.15 -16.43 11.55
CA ILE A 165 12.00 -15.25 11.30
C ILE A 165 13.46 -15.58 11.62
N ALA A 166 13.73 -16.17 12.79
CA ALA A 166 15.09 -16.52 13.20
C ALA A 166 15.76 -17.50 12.22
N GLU A 167 15.04 -18.52 11.76
CA GLU A 167 15.51 -19.45 10.74
C GLU A 167 15.89 -18.73 9.42
N ALA A 168 15.00 -17.86 8.93
CA ALA A 168 15.23 -17.09 7.71
C ALA A 168 16.42 -16.12 7.85
N LEU A 169 16.57 -15.47 9.00
CA LEU A 169 17.70 -14.58 9.28
C LEU A 169 19.04 -15.33 9.34
N GLY A 170 19.05 -16.56 9.83
CA GLY A 170 20.25 -17.41 9.76
C GLY A 170 20.72 -17.62 8.31
N ALA A 171 19.81 -17.65 7.33
CA ALA A 171 20.15 -17.71 5.91
C ALA A 171 20.59 -16.37 5.32
N CYS A 172 20.14 -15.24 5.89
CA CYS A 172 20.59 -13.90 5.52
C CYS A 172 22.05 -13.65 5.93
N ASP A 173 22.50 -14.15 7.07
CA ASP A 173 23.84 -13.89 7.61
C ASP A 173 24.95 -14.68 6.90
N ARG A 174 24.59 -15.67 6.08
CA ARG A 174 25.53 -16.50 5.30
C ARG A 174 25.82 -15.97 3.89
N GLN A 175 25.18 -14.88 3.47
CA GLN A 175 25.27 -14.30 2.11
C GLN A 175 26.13 -13.04 2.10
#